data_AF-A0A7J2SQA7-F1
#
_entry.id   AF-A0A7J2SQA7-F1
#
_cell.length_a   1.000
_cell.length_b   1.000
_cell.length_c   1.000
_cell.angle_alpha   90.00
_cell.angle_beta   90.00
_cell.angle_gamma   90.00
#
_symmetry.space_group_name_H-M   'P 1'
#
loop_
_entity.id
_entity.type
_entity.pdbx_description
1 polymer ?
#
loop_
_entity_poly.entity_id
_entity_poly.type
_entity_poly.pdbx_seq_one_letter_code
_entity_poly.pdbx_strand_id
1 'polypeptide(L)'
;MSPLPQGTLLLGIIFALIVLWISLKNYEGYFVEKKLFLSLIGGFVVGFLIILLEISTIGAGIFFIILFPAVEQFAKMIVTNLRTFQGKKDTPLYGLVIGLGFGAIYMPLYTIMTGTAIGSEQTMLFIALFFGVGIILFHGATGCIIGYGVASHDGSKIWKMLIITILLSLPITTLEFGLSFLWGKHESSALILSLKGVELLYGVLLYWYVTTKILPSVLPRRRRREVGL
;
A
#
# COMPACT_ATOMS: atom_id res chain seq x y z
N MET A 1 -10.20 -7.85 29.15
CA MET A 1 -9.60 -7.55 27.84
C MET A 1 -8.37 -8.41 27.71
N SER A 2 -8.37 -9.39 26.82
CA SER A 2 -7.13 -10.08 26.46
C SER A 2 -6.20 -9.07 25.80
N PRO A 3 -4.89 -9.09 26.11
CA PRO A 3 -3.96 -8.18 25.49
C PRO A 3 -3.95 -8.48 23.99
N LEU A 4 -4.18 -7.44 23.16
CA LEU A 4 -3.86 -7.49 21.74
C LEU A 4 -2.48 -8.13 21.60
N PRO A 5 -2.27 -9.11 20.71
CA PRO A 5 -0.96 -9.73 20.57
C PRO A 5 0.01 -8.62 20.15
N GLN A 6 0.84 -8.13 21.07
CA GLN A 6 1.69 -6.95 20.86
C GLN A 6 2.62 -7.13 19.65
N GLY A 7 2.93 -8.38 19.29
CA GLY A 7 3.66 -8.73 18.07
C GLY A 7 2.98 -8.31 16.76
N THR A 8 1.64 -8.20 16.73
CA THR A 8 0.90 -7.74 15.54
C THR A 8 1.23 -6.31 15.13
N LEU A 9 1.68 -5.49 16.09
CA LEU A 9 2.06 -4.10 15.84
C LEU A 9 3.28 -3.98 14.91
N LEU A 10 4.17 -4.98 14.94
CA LEU A 10 5.37 -5.02 14.12
C LEU A 10 5.21 -5.82 12.83
N LEU A 11 4.14 -6.63 12.71
CA LEU A 11 3.94 -7.50 11.55
C LEU A 11 3.89 -6.72 10.24
N GLY A 12 3.26 -5.55 10.23
CA GLY A 12 3.19 -4.69 9.03
C GLY A 12 4.58 -4.25 8.57
N ILE A 13 5.44 -3.84 9.52
CA ILE A 13 6.81 -3.41 9.24
C ILE A 13 7.66 -4.61 8.76
N ILE A 14 7.60 -5.73 9.48
CA ILE A 14 8.34 -6.95 9.13
C ILE A 14 7.96 -7.40 7.72
N PHE A 15 6.66 -7.44 7.42
CA PHE A 15 6.17 -7.84 6.10
C PHE A 15 6.62 -6.87 5.01
N ALA A 16 6.52 -5.56 5.23
CA ALA A 16 7.01 -4.56 4.28
C ALA A 16 8.51 -4.71 3.99
N LEU A 17 9.33 -5.02 5.00
CA LEU A 17 10.76 -5.27 4.84
C LEU A 17 11.05 -6.55 4.03
N ILE A 18 10.31 -7.63 4.29
CA ILE A 18 10.41 -8.87 3.51
C ILE A 18 10.07 -8.60 2.05
N VAL A 19 8.94 -7.94 1.80
CA VAL A 19 8.49 -7.60 0.44
C VAL A 19 9.49 -6.68 -0.26
N LEU A 20 10.02 -5.68 0.44
CA LEU A 20 11.07 -4.79 -0.06
C LEU A 20 12.30 -5.58 -0.49
N TRP A 21 12.82 -6.47 0.35
CA TRP A 21 13.99 -7.29 0.03
C TRP A 21 13.74 -8.18 -1.19
N ILE A 22 12.61 -8.90 -1.22
CA ILE A 22 12.23 -9.77 -2.34
C ILE A 22 12.19 -9.00 -3.66
N SER A 23 11.69 -7.76 -3.61
CA SER A 23 11.40 -6.96 -4.79
C SER A 23 12.62 -6.24 -5.33
N LEU A 24 13.59 -5.92 -4.47
CA LEU A 24 14.73 -5.09 -4.82
C LEU A 24 16.05 -5.84 -4.96
N LYS A 25 16.14 -7.11 -4.52
CA LYS A 25 17.38 -7.93 -4.63
C LYS A 25 17.95 -7.99 -6.05
N ASN A 26 17.12 -7.92 -7.08
CA ASN A 26 17.56 -7.95 -8.49
C ASN A 26 17.95 -6.57 -9.05
N TYR A 27 17.82 -5.51 -8.25
CA TYR A 27 18.04 -4.10 -8.62
C TYR A 27 19.20 -3.47 -7.84
N GLU A 28 20.03 -4.28 -7.17
CA GLU A 28 21.23 -3.79 -6.49
C GLU A 28 22.12 -2.98 -7.45
N GLY A 29 22.64 -1.84 -6.96
CA GLY A 29 23.39 -0.87 -7.76
C GLY A 29 22.53 0.09 -8.61
N TYR A 30 21.20 -0.06 -8.63
CA TYR A 30 20.27 0.85 -9.33
C TYR A 30 19.49 1.78 -8.40
N PHE A 31 19.78 1.74 -7.11
CA PHE A 31 19.22 2.65 -6.11
C PHE A 31 20.29 3.01 -5.07
N VAL A 32 20.06 4.09 -4.34
CA VAL A 32 20.91 4.50 -3.20
C VAL A 32 20.26 4.01 -1.91
N GLU A 33 20.95 3.19 -1.13
CA GLU A 33 20.44 2.51 0.06
C GLU A 33 19.95 3.49 1.12
N LYS A 34 20.71 4.55 1.39
CA LYS A 34 20.30 5.62 2.32
C LYS A 34 18.99 6.27 1.88
N LYS A 35 18.85 6.54 0.58
CA LYS A 35 17.62 7.14 0.03
C LYS A 35 16.47 6.15 0.11
N LEU A 36 16.73 4.86 -0.12
CA LEU A 36 15.75 3.79 -0.02
C LEU A 36 15.17 3.69 1.40
N PHE A 37 16.05 3.67 2.41
CA PHE A 37 15.63 3.63 3.81
C PHE A 37 14.84 4.87 4.22
N LEU A 38 15.29 6.07 3.81
CA LEU A 38 14.54 7.31 4.05
C LEU A 38 13.19 7.33 3.32
N SER A 39 13.09 6.70 2.15
CA SER A 39 11.85 6.57 1.39
C SER A 39 10.84 5.68 2.15
N LEU A 40 11.32 4.61 2.79
CA LEU A 40 10.49 3.74 3.63
C LEU A 40 9.96 4.49 4.85
N ILE A 41 10.84 5.22 5.56
CA ILE A 41 10.46 6.08 6.69
C ILE A 41 9.46 7.15 6.25
N GLY A 42 9.70 7.81 5.12
CA GLY A 42 8.77 8.79 4.55
C GLY A 42 7.41 8.17 4.27
N GLY A 43 7.37 6.93 3.76
CA GLY A 43 6.16 6.14 3.60
C GLY A 43 5.40 5.95 4.92
N PHE A 44 6.07 5.50 5.98
CA PHE A 44 5.46 5.33 7.30
C PHE A 44 4.87 6.64 7.83
N VAL A 45 5.65 7.73 7.79
CA VAL A 45 5.22 9.05 8.31
C VAL A 45 4.00 9.55 7.54
N VAL A 46 4.04 9.48 6.21
CA VAL A 46 2.95 9.98 5.36
C VAL A 46 1.70 9.10 5.52
N GLY A 47 1.86 7.77 5.53
CA GLY A 47 0.73 6.86 5.77
C GLY A 47 0.08 7.12 7.13
N PHE A 48 0.87 7.30 8.19
CA PHE A 48 0.36 7.64 9.51
C PHE A 48 -0.44 8.95 9.51
N LEU A 49 0.08 10.02 8.89
CA LEU A 49 -0.64 11.30 8.81
C LEU A 49 -1.96 11.19 8.04
N ILE A 50 -1.98 10.42 6.96
CA ILE A 50 -3.20 10.21 6.15
C ILE A 50 -4.23 9.40 6.92
N ILE A 51 -3.83 8.39 7.68
CA ILE A 51 -4.77 7.64 8.53
C ILE A 51 -5.35 8.50 9.64
N LEU A 52 -4.59 9.41 10.24
CA LEU A 52 -5.15 10.38 11.20
C LEU A 52 -6.23 11.25 10.55
N LEU A 53 -5.99 11.69 9.32
CA LEU A 53 -6.97 12.44 8.53
C LEU A 53 -8.21 11.58 8.23
N GLU A 54 -8.05 10.31 7.84
CA GLU A 54 -9.17 9.38 7.62
C GLU A 54 -10.05 9.22 8.84
N ILE A 55 -9.45 8.94 10.00
CA ILE A 55 -10.18 8.74 11.25
C ILE A 55 -10.97 10.00 11.59
N SER A 56 -10.37 11.18 11.39
CA SER A 56 -11.05 12.46 11.61
C SER A 56 -12.18 12.77 10.61
N THR A 57 -12.22 12.06 9.47
CA THR A 57 -13.17 12.30 8.37
C THR A 57 -14.09 11.11 8.08
N ILE A 58 -14.13 10.11 8.96
CA ILE A 58 -14.96 8.90 8.81
C ILE A 58 -16.45 9.19 8.63
N GLY A 59 -16.92 10.36 9.10
CA GLY A 59 -18.28 10.86 8.92
C GLY A 59 -18.63 11.37 7.52
N ALA A 60 -17.70 11.35 6.56
CA ALA A 60 -17.92 11.81 5.18
C ALA A 60 -18.93 10.94 4.38
N GLY A 61 -19.34 9.78 4.91
CA GLY A 61 -20.33 8.91 4.29
C GLY A 61 -19.85 8.38 2.94
N ILE A 62 -20.75 8.35 1.94
CA ILE A 62 -20.45 7.77 0.61
C ILE A 62 -19.29 8.49 -0.13
N PHE A 63 -19.03 9.77 0.17
CA PHE A 63 -17.91 10.50 -0.42
C PHE A 63 -16.55 9.94 -0.02
N PHE A 64 -16.50 9.18 1.09
CA PHE A 64 -15.30 8.48 1.53
C PHE A 64 -14.72 7.58 0.44
N ILE A 65 -15.57 6.95 -0.38
CA ILE A 65 -15.14 6.04 -1.46
C ILE A 65 -14.21 6.71 -2.47
N ILE A 66 -14.34 8.03 -2.71
CA ILE A 66 -13.55 8.72 -3.74
C ILE A 66 -12.52 9.67 -3.12
N LEU A 67 -12.93 10.44 -2.12
CA LEU A 67 -12.06 11.45 -1.50
C LEU A 67 -10.83 10.79 -0.87
N PHE A 68 -11.04 9.66 -0.21
CA PHE A 68 -9.99 9.02 0.53
C PHE A 68 -8.90 8.43 -0.40
N PRO A 69 -9.24 7.60 -1.40
CA PRO A 69 -8.30 7.21 -2.44
C PRO A 69 -7.54 8.38 -3.06
N ALA A 70 -8.25 9.46 -3.40
CA ALA A 70 -7.62 10.62 -4.00
C ALA A 70 -6.53 11.18 -3.08
N VAL A 71 -6.85 11.43 -1.81
CA VAL A 71 -5.92 11.98 -0.83
C VAL A 71 -4.70 11.09 -0.63
N GLU A 72 -4.87 9.77 -0.49
CA GLU A 72 -3.73 8.84 -0.37
C GLU A 72 -2.79 8.89 -1.57
N GLN A 73 -3.36 8.83 -2.79
CA GLN A 73 -2.55 8.82 -4.00
C GLN A 73 -1.89 10.18 -4.25
N PHE A 74 -2.57 11.29 -3.94
CA PHE A 74 -1.98 12.62 -3.96
C PHE A 74 -0.81 12.74 -2.97
N ALA A 75 -0.96 12.23 -1.75
CA ALA A 75 0.11 12.25 -0.75
C ALA A 75 1.36 11.49 -1.25
N LYS A 76 1.18 10.29 -1.80
CA LYS A 76 2.27 9.52 -2.42
C LYS A 76 2.88 10.26 -3.62
N MET A 77 2.07 10.91 -4.45
CA MET A 77 2.56 11.73 -5.55
C MET A 77 3.39 12.91 -5.07
N ILE A 78 2.95 13.65 -4.04
CA ILE A 78 3.70 14.79 -3.49
C ILE A 78 5.11 14.36 -3.06
N VAL A 79 5.21 13.24 -2.34
CA VAL A 79 6.49 12.73 -1.82
C VAL A 79 7.38 12.21 -2.96
N THR A 80 6.83 11.39 -3.85
CA THR A 80 7.57 10.82 -4.99
C THR A 80 7.94 11.87 -6.03
N ASN A 81 7.24 13.00 -6.08
CA ASN A 81 7.50 14.13 -6.97
C ASN A 81 8.37 15.22 -6.31
N LEU A 82 9.05 14.96 -5.18
CA LEU A 82 10.07 15.85 -4.67
C LEU A 82 11.28 15.91 -5.64
N ARG A 83 11.99 17.04 -5.67
CA ARG A 83 13.19 17.27 -6.53
C ARG A 83 14.23 16.15 -6.43
N THR A 84 14.31 15.50 -5.28
CA THR A 84 15.20 14.37 -5.01
C THR A 84 14.95 13.15 -5.90
N PHE A 85 13.74 13.01 -6.45
CA PHE A 85 13.26 11.88 -7.23
C PHE A 85 12.90 12.26 -8.68
N GLN A 86 12.35 13.45 -8.92
CA GLN A 86 11.88 13.89 -10.23
C GLN A 86 12.80 13.56 -11.41
N GLY A 87 12.23 12.95 -12.46
CA GLY A 87 12.94 12.63 -13.71
C GLY A 87 14.02 11.55 -13.59
N LYS A 88 14.17 10.90 -12.42
CA LYS A 88 15.18 9.85 -12.23
C LYS A 88 14.61 8.49 -12.58
N LYS A 89 15.41 7.70 -13.29
CA LYS A 89 15.00 6.37 -13.76
C LYS A 89 14.70 5.39 -12.62
N ASP A 90 15.33 5.57 -11.46
CA ASP A 90 15.17 4.76 -10.24
C ASP A 90 13.98 5.18 -9.36
N THR A 91 13.27 6.26 -9.71
CA THR A 91 12.06 6.73 -8.99
C THR A 91 11.01 5.66 -8.73
N PRO A 92 10.71 4.72 -9.66
CA PRO A 92 9.75 3.66 -9.38
C PRO A 92 10.15 2.78 -8.19
N LEU A 93 11.45 2.57 -7.95
CA LEU A 93 11.96 1.81 -6.80
C LEU A 93 11.67 2.55 -5.49
N TYR A 94 11.92 3.86 -5.44
CA TYR A 94 11.59 4.65 -4.23
C TYR A 94 10.09 4.80 -4.05
N GLY A 95 9.32 4.91 -5.14
CA GLY A 95 7.86 4.92 -5.11
C GLY A 95 7.28 3.63 -4.54
N LEU A 96 7.79 2.47 -4.97
CA LEU A 96 7.46 1.17 -4.40
C LEU A 96 7.69 1.18 -2.88
N VAL A 97 8.86 1.63 -2.44
CA VAL A 97 9.26 1.61 -1.03
C VAL A 97 8.46 2.60 -0.18
N ILE A 98 8.18 3.81 -0.67
CA ILE A 98 7.25 4.76 -0.03
C ILE A 98 5.88 4.10 0.13
N GLY A 99 5.39 3.44 -0.91
CA GLY A 99 4.14 2.70 -0.90
C GLY A 99 4.10 1.58 0.14
N LEU A 100 5.13 0.74 0.20
CA LEU A 100 5.23 -0.33 1.20
C LEU A 100 5.22 0.22 2.63
N GLY A 101 5.96 1.31 2.89
CA GLY A 101 5.93 1.99 4.19
C GLY A 101 4.56 2.58 4.51
N PHE A 102 3.91 3.21 3.53
CA PHE A 102 2.56 3.75 3.69
C PHE A 102 1.56 2.67 4.10
N GLY A 103 1.50 1.56 3.35
CA GLY A 103 0.55 0.48 3.60
C GLY A 103 0.81 -0.27 4.92
N ALA A 104 2.06 -0.32 5.38
CA ALA A 104 2.45 -1.03 6.59
C ALA A 104 1.83 -0.47 7.88
N ILE A 105 1.44 0.81 7.90
CA ILE A 105 0.80 1.44 9.05
C ILE A 105 -0.67 1.01 9.19
N TYR A 106 -1.33 0.56 8.12
CA TYR A 106 -2.74 0.12 8.17
C TYR A 106 -2.91 -1.15 9.00
N MET A 107 -1.98 -2.09 8.91
CA MET A 107 -2.07 -3.38 9.62
C MET A 107 -2.18 -3.23 11.16
N PRO A 108 -1.28 -2.50 11.86
CA PRO A 108 -1.40 -2.32 13.31
C PRO A 108 -2.65 -1.52 13.69
N LEU A 109 -2.98 -0.45 12.96
CA LEU A 109 -4.12 0.41 13.29
C LEU A 109 -5.45 -0.32 13.09
N TYR A 110 -5.59 -1.07 12.00
CA TYR A 110 -6.79 -1.86 11.74
C TYR A 110 -6.97 -2.99 12.77
N THR A 111 -5.87 -3.58 13.24
CA THR A 111 -5.90 -4.55 14.35
C THR A 111 -6.45 -3.91 15.64
N ILE A 112 -6.01 -2.70 15.97
CA ILE A 112 -6.51 -1.95 17.15
C ILE A 112 -8.00 -1.62 17.00
N MET A 113 -8.43 -1.13 15.83
CA MET A 113 -9.82 -0.74 15.57
C MET A 113 -10.79 -1.93 15.58
N THR A 114 -10.34 -3.10 15.14
CA THR A 114 -11.20 -4.29 15.04
C THR A 114 -11.19 -5.16 16.30
N GLY A 115 -10.17 -5.05 17.16
CA GLY A 115 -10.05 -5.85 18.37
C GLY A 115 -11.09 -5.58 19.45
N THR A 116 -11.82 -4.47 19.36
CA THR A 116 -12.96 -4.19 20.24
C THR A 116 -14.30 -4.66 19.67
N ALA A 117 -14.36 -5.08 18.41
CA ALA A 117 -15.60 -5.34 17.68
C ALA A 117 -15.78 -6.80 17.23
N ILE A 118 -14.70 -7.59 17.17
CA ILE A 118 -14.72 -8.98 16.73
C ILE A 118 -14.51 -9.90 17.93
N GLY A 119 -15.48 -10.77 18.22
CA GLY A 119 -15.47 -11.63 19.41
C GLY A 119 -14.49 -12.81 19.40
N SER A 120 -13.70 -13.00 18.33
CA SER A 120 -12.73 -14.08 18.19
C SER A 120 -11.35 -13.52 17.82
N GLU A 121 -10.36 -13.78 18.69
CA GLU A 121 -8.97 -13.35 18.50
C GLU A 121 -8.36 -13.94 17.22
N GLN A 122 -8.70 -15.19 16.88
CA GLN A 122 -8.22 -15.85 15.67
C GLN A 122 -8.77 -15.17 14.41
N THR A 123 -10.06 -14.86 14.38
CA THR A 123 -10.71 -14.17 13.25
C THR A 123 -10.11 -12.79 13.05
N MET A 124 -9.87 -12.05 14.14
CA MET A 124 -9.21 -10.75 14.10
C MET A 124 -7.79 -10.84 13.52
N LEU A 125 -7.00 -11.85 13.94
CA LEU A 125 -5.65 -12.06 13.41
C LEU A 125 -5.66 -12.35 11.91
N PHE A 126 -6.54 -13.22 11.42
CA PHE A 126 -6.64 -13.53 9.99
C PHE A 126 -7.10 -12.32 9.17
N ILE A 127 -8.07 -11.57 9.68
CA ILE A 127 -8.52 -10.32 9.04
C ILE A 127 -7.36 -9.33 8.95
N ALA A 128 -6.62 -9.11 10.04
CA ALA A 128 -5.47 -8.21 10.06
C ALA A 128 -4.37 -8.66 9.09
N LEU A 129 -4.12 -9.98 8.97
CA LEU A 129 -3.16 -10.53 8.02
C LEU A 129 -3.61 -10.35 6.57
N PHE A 130 -4.84 -10.73 6.22
CA PHE A 130 -5.32 -10.65 4.84
C PHE A 130 -5.44 -9.20 4.38
N PHE A 131 -6.08 -8.35 5.19
CA PHE A 131 -6.17 -6.92 4.93
C PHE A 131 -4.78 -6.28 4.90
N GLY A 132 -3.99 -6.46 5.97
CA GLY A 132 -2.69 -5.81 6.11
C GLY A 132 -1.73 -6.16 4.97
N VAL A 133 -1.60 -7.44 4.63
CA VAL A 133 -0.75 -7.86 3.50
C VAL A 133 -1.28 -7.32 2.18
N GLY A 134 -2.59 -7.44 1.92
CA GLY A 134 -3.21 -6.92 0.70
C GLY A 134 -2.96 -5.43 0.50
N ILE A 135 -3.17 -4.64 1.55
CA ILE A 135 -2.94 -3.20 1.57
C ILE A 135 -1.47 -2.84 1.42
N ILE A 136 -0.54 -3.51 2.12
CA ILE A 136 0.90 -3.25 1.95
C ILE A 136 1.31 -3.43 0.48
N LEU A 137 0.89 -4.55 -0.13
CA LEU A 137 1.18 -4.84 -1.54
C LEU A 137 0.50 -3.82 -2.46
N PHE A 138 -0.77 -3.48 -2.22
CA PHE A 138 -1.49 -2.48 -3.00
C PHE A 138 -0.82 -1.09 -2.96
N HIS A 139 -0.41 -0.62 -1.78
CA HIS A 139 0.25 0.68 -1.65
C HIS A 139 1.65 0.66 -2.26
N GLY A 140 2.40 -0.43 -2.11
CA GLY A 140 3.66 -0.62 -2.84
C GLY A 140 3.46 -0.52 -4.35
N ALA A 141 2.46 -1.21 -4.89
CA ALA A 141 2.17 -1.22 -6.32
C ALA A 141 1.77 0.17 -6.84
N THR A 142 0.85 0.86 -6.17
CA THR A 142 0.42 2.22 -6.55
C THR A 142 1.54 3.25 -6.41
N GLY A 143 2.35 3.16 -5.35
CA GLY A 143 3.54 4.00 -5.19
C GLY A 143 4.54 3.83 -6.34
N CYS A 144 4.76 2.59 -6.80
CA CYS A 144 5.59 2.33 -7.97
C CYS A 144 4.99 2.88 -9.27
N ILE A 145 3.67 2.76 -9.47
CA ILE A 145 2.97 3.31 -10.66
C ILE A 145 3.13 4.83 -10.71
N ILE A 146 2.90 5.52 -9.59
CA ILE A 146 3.10 6.97 -9.48
C ILE A 146 4.56 7.32 -9.74
N GLY A 147 5.50 6.60 -9.11
CA GLY A 147 6.94 6.79 -9.32
C GLY A 147 7.37 6.59 -10.78
N TYR A 148 6.74 5.67 -11.50
CA TYR A 148 6.92 5.46 -12.94
C TYR A 148 6.40 6.65 -13.78
N GLY A 149 5.30 7.27 -13.35
CA GLY A 149 4.86 8.55 -13.90
C GLY A 149 5.91 9.64 -13.70
N VAL A 150 6.36 9.84 -12.46
CA VAL A 150 7.34 10.88 -12.09
C VAL A 150 8.69 10.69 -12.77
N ALA A 151 9.13 9.45 -12.97
CA ALA A 151 10.38 9.13 -13.68
C ALA A 151 10.42 9.67 -15.13
N SER A 152 9.25 9.88 -15.75
CA SER A 152 9.17 10.39 -17.12
C SER A 152 9.41 11.88 -17.27
N HIS A 153 9.30 12.65 -16.17
CA HIS A 153 9.33 14.11 -16.17
C HIS A 153 8.27 14.77 -17.11
N ASP A 154 7.24 14.01 -17.51
CA ASP A 154 6.12 14.47 -18.31
C ASP A 154 4.89 14.63 -17.41
N GLY A 155 4.42 15.87 -17.24
CA GLY A 155 3.27 16.19 -16.40
C GLY A 155 2.02 15.41 -16.78
N SER A 156 1.77 15.19 -18.08
CA SER A 156 0.59 14.46 -18.54
C SER A 156 0.62 13.00 -18.07
N LYS A 157 1.80 12.38 -18.10
CA LYS A 157 2.01 11.01 -17.64
C LYS A 157 1.92 10.90 -16.12
N ILE A 158 2.40 11.89 -15.37
CA ILE A 158 2.24 11.96 -13.91
C ILE A 158 0.74 11.96 -13.54
N TRP A 159 -0.04 12.86 -14.12
CA TRP A 159 -1.49 12.94 -13.88
C TRP A 159 -2.21 11.66 -14.30
N LYS A 160 -1.85 11.07 -15.44
CA LYS A 160 -2.41 9.79 -15.88
C LYS A 160 -2.15 8.68 -14.87
N MET A 161 -0.92 8.56 -14.36
CA MET A 161 -0.58 7.53 -13.38
C MET A 161 -1.32 7.78 -12.05
N LEU A 162 -1.43 9.02 -11.60
CA LEU A 162 -2.21 9.38 -10.41
C LEU A 162 -3.68 8.96 -10.57
N ILE A 163 -4.34 9.34 -11.66
CA ILE A 163 -5.75 8.99 -11.92
C ILE A 163 -5.93 7.47 -11.94
N ILE A 164 -5.04 6.74 -12.63
CA ILE A 164 -5.08 5.28 -12.64
C ILE A 164 -5.00 4.72 -11.22
N THR A 165 -4.09 5.21 -10.38
CA THR A 165 -3.97 4.71 -9.00
C THR A 165 -5.17 5.04 -8.13
N ILE A 166 -5.84 6.18 -8.36
CA ILE A 166 -7.09 6.53 -7.66
C ILE A 166 -8.19 5.55 -8.06
N LEU A 167 -8.33 5.26 -9.36
CA LEU A 167 -9.32 4.30 -9.86
C LEU A 167 -9.06 2.88 -9.33
N LEU A 168 -7.79 2.47 -9.24
CA LEU A 168 -7.39 1.18 -8.65
C LEU A 168 -7.67 1.10 -7.15
N SER A 169 -7.78 2.22 -6.44
CA SER A 169 -8.15 2.25 -5.01
C SER A 169 -9.65 2.15 -4.77
N LEU A 170 -10.50 2.42 -5.78
CA LEU A 170 -11.96 2.40 -5.61
C LEU A 170 -12.52 1.04 -5.19
N PRO A 171 -12.07 -0.12 -5.74
CA PRO A 171 -12.56 -1.43 -5.31
C PRO A 171 -12.33 -1.69 -3.81
N ILE A 172 -11.15 -1.32 -3.30
CA ILE A 172 -10.79 -1.50 -1.89
C ILE A 172 -11.68 -0.61 -1.02
N THR A 173 -11.74 0.69 -1.31
CA THR A 173 -12.48 1.64 -0.47
C THR A 173 -14.00 1.47 -0.55
N THR A 174 -14.53 1.03 -1.70
CA THR A 174 -15.94 0.62 -1.82
C THR A 174 -16.23 -0.59 -0.93
N LEU A 175 -15.32 -1.56 -0.91
CA LEU A 175 -15.47 -2.75 -0.09
C LEU A 175 -15.37 -2.42 1.40
N GLU A 176 -14.41 -1.62 1.84
CA GLU A 176 -14.31 -1.14 3.24
C GLU A 176 -15.58 -0.39 3.67
N PHE A 177 -16.06 0.52 2.83
CA PHE A 177 -17.29 1.26 3.10
C PHE A 177 -18.49 0.30 3.23
N GLY A 178 -18.63 -0.66 2.34
CA GLY A 178 -19.70 -1.68 2.41
C GLY A 178 -19.59 -2.57 3.65
N LEU A 179 -18.38 -2.99 4.00
CA LEU A 179 -18.12 -3.82 5.19
C LEU A 179 -18.48 -3.09 6.48
N SER A 180 -18.33 -1.75 6.53
CA SER A 180 -18.68 -0.93 7.71
C SER A 180 -20.10 -1.18 8.24
N PHE A 181 -21.07 -1.50 7.36
CA PHE A 181 -22.46 -1.81 7.73
C PHE A 181 -22.69 -3.21 8.32
N LEU A 182 -21.66 -4.06 8.27
CA LEU A 182 -21.65 -5.43 8.77
C LEU A 182 -20.90 -5.57 10.10
N TRP A 183 -20.13 -4.56 10.53
CA TRP A 183 -19.40 -4.60 11.79
C TRP A 183 -20.35 -4.76 13.00
N GLY A 184 -19.93 -5.56 13.98
CA GLY A 184 -20.71 -5.87 15.18
C GLY A 184 -21.78 -6.95 15.01
N LYS A 185 -22.01 -7.46 13.78
CA LYS A 185 -22.89 -8.60 13.51
C LYS A 185 -22.08 -9.90 13.53
N HIS A 186 -22.11 -10.63 14.64
CA HIS A 186 -21.33 -11.87 14.81
C HIS A 186 -21.52 -12.89 13.67
N GLU A 187 -22.75 -13.01 13.15
CA GLU A 187 -23.11 -13.89 12.03
C GLU A 187 -22.40 -13.56 10.71
N SER A 188 -21.86 -12.33 10.57
CA SER A 188 -21.19 -11.86 9.35
C SER A 188 -19.69 -12.13 9.31
N SER A 189 -19.12 -12.71 10.36
CA SER A 189 -17.66 -12.92 10.50
C SER A 189 -17.02 -13.71 9.35
N ALA A 190 -17.67 -14.79 8.89
CA ALA A 190 -17.19 -15.57 7.75
C ALA A 190 -17.18 -14.76 6.44
N LEU A 191 -18.25 -13.98 6.20
CA LEU A 191 -18.36 -13.12 5.02
C LEU A 191 -17.28 -12.03 5.03
N ILE A 192 -17.06 -11.36 6.17
CA ILE A 192 -15.99 -10.36 6.33
C ILE A 192 -14.64 -10.99 5.99
N LEU A 193 -14.34 -12.17 6.54
CA LEU A 193 -13.07 -12.86 6.26
C LEU A 193 -12.91 -13.21 4.77
N SER A 194 -13.95 -13.71 4.12
CA SER A 194 -13.91 -14.01 2.68
C SER A 194 -13.65 -12.75 1.84
N LEU A 195 -14.29 -11.63 2.17
CA LEU A 195 -14.10 -10.35 1.49
C LEU A 195 -12.69 -9.79 1.70
N LYS A 196 -12.10 -9.96 2.90
CA LYS A 196 -10.67 -9.64 3.13
C LYS A 196 -9.73 -10.52 2.31
N GLY A 197 -10.10 -11.78 2.06
CA GLY A 197 -9.38 -12.64 1.12
C GLY A 197 -9.39 -12.09 -0.32
N VAL A 198 -10.48 -11.46 -0.75
CA VAL A 198 -10.57 -10.81 -2.07
C VAL A 198 -9.66 -9.58 -2.15
N GLU A 199 -9.60 -8.76 -1.11
CA GLU A 199 -8.67 -7.62 -1.04
C GLU A 199 -7.21 -8.05 -1.08
N LEU A 200 -6.87 -9.12 -0.34
CA LEU A 200 -5.54 -9.73 -0.39
C LEU A 200 -5.19 -10.14 -1.82
N LEU A 201 -6.08 -10.90 -2.49
CA LEU A 201 -5.87 -11.34 -3.86
C LEU A 201 -5.70 -10.15 -4.81
N TYR A 202 -6.52 -9.11 -4.66
CA TYR A 202 -6.42 -7.90 -5.46
C TYR A 202 -5.07 -7.19 -5.31
N GLY A 203 -4.61 -7.01 -4.06
CA GLY A 203 -3.30 -6.45 -3.75
C GLY A 203 -2.15 -7.28 -4.34
N VAL A 204 -2.20 -8.61 -4.20
CA VAL A 204 -1.22 -9.54 -4.77
C VAL A 204 -1.16 -9.44 -6.29
N LEU A 205 -2.31 -9.45 -6.98
CA LEU A 205 -2.38 -9.39 -8.44
C LEU A 205 -1.83 -8.07 -8.97
N LEU A 206 -2.21 -6.94 -8.35
CA LEU A 206 -1.70 -5.63 -8.75
C LEU A 206 -0.20 -5.52 -8.50
N TYR A 207 0.27 -5.98 -7.34
CA TYR A 207 1.68 -6.01 -7.01
C TYR A 207 2.49 -6.84 -8.01
N TRP A 208 2.03 -8.05 -8.30
CA TRP A 208 2.64 -8.94 -9.28
C TRP A 208 2.72 -8.30 -10.67
N TYR A 209 1.65 -7.64 -11.13
CA TYR A 209 1.66 -6.90 -12.39
C TYR A 209 2.75 -5.81 -12.37
N VAL A 210 2.82 -5.01 -11.31
CA VAL A 210 3.77 -3.91 -11.21
C VAL A 210 5.21 -4.43 -11.17
N THR A 211 5.51 -5.47 -10.38
CA THR A 211 6.87 -6.02 -10.26
C THR A 211 7.34 -6.74 -11.50
N THR A 212 6.42 -7.20 -12.37
CA THR A 212 6.77 -7.91 -13.61
C THR A 212 6.69 -7.02 -14.86
N LYS A 213 5.92 -5.94 -14.86
CA LYS A 213 5.71 -5.09 -16.06
C LYS A 213 6.24 -3.68 -15.92
N ILE A 214 6.18 -3.09 -14.73
CA ILE A 214 6.57 -1.69 -14.52
C ILE A 214 7.98 -1.59 -13.93
N LEU A 215 8.22 -2.24 -12.79
CA LEU A 215 9.49 -2.16 -12.06
C LEU A 215 10.71 -2.56 -12.92
N PRO A 216 10.64 -3.60 -13.79
CA PRO A 216 11.77 -3.98 -14.64
C PRO A 216 12.19 -2.91 -15.65
N SER A 217 11.33 -1.92 -15.92
CA SER A 217 11.66 -0.80 -16.83
C SER A 217 12.82 0.06 -16.33
N VAL A 218 13.08 0.05 -15.02
CA VAL A 218 14.24 0.71 -14.38
C VAL A 218 15.56 0.13 -14.90
N LEU A 219 15.59 -1.15 -15.23
CA LEU A 219 16.80 -1.83 -15.70
C LEU A 219 17.01 -1.65 -17.22
N PRO A 220 18.27 -1.58 -17.68
CA PRO A 220 18.62 -1.74 -19.09
C PRO A 220 18.12 -3.09 -19.63
N ARG A 221 17.78 -3.17 -20.93
CA ARG A 221 17.24 -4.40 -21.57
C ARG A 221 18.16 -5.61 -21.40
N ARG A 222 19.48 -5.41 -21.48
CA ARG A 222 20.48 -6.48 -21.28
C ARG A 222 20.36 -7.08 -19.88
N ARG A 223 20.32 -6.23 -18.85
CA ARG A 223 20.23 -6.69 -17.46
C ARG A 223 18.94 -7.43 -17.16
N ARG A 224 17.81 -6.99 -17.72
CA ARG A 224 16.51 -7.68 -17.59
C ARG A 224 16.59 -9.16 -17.99
N ARG A 225 17.21 -9.44 -19.15
CA ARG A 225 17.41 -10.81 -19.64
C ARG A 225 18.29 -11.67 -18.71
N GLU A 226 19.31 -11.08 -18.09
CA GLU A 226 20.22 -11.78 -17.17
C GLU A 226 19.52 -12.22 -15.87
N VAL A 227 18.53 -11.45 -15.40
CA VAL A 227 17.81 -11.74 -14.15
C VAL A 227 16.42 -12.35 -14.37
N GLY A 228 16.09 -12.74 -15.60
CA GLY A 228 14.81 -13.37 -15.96
C GLY A 228 13.59 -12.44 -15.83
N LEU A 229 13.76 -11.13 -16.02
CA LEU A 229 12.72 -10.09 -15.97
C LEU A 229 12.39 -9.48 -17.34
#